data_AF-X1M243-F1
#
_entry.id   AF-X1M243-F1
#
_cell.length_a   1.000
_cell.length_b   1.000
_cell.length_c   1.000
_cell.angle_alpha   90.00
_cell.angle_beta   90.00
_cell.angle_gamma   90.00
#
_symmetry.space_group_name_H-M   'P 1'
#
loop_
_entity.id
_entity.type
_entity.pdbx_description
1 polymer ?
#
loop_
_entity_poly.entity_id
_entity_poly.type
_entity_poly.pdbx_seq_one_letter_code
_entity_poly.pdbx_strand_id
1 'polypeptide(L)'
;CNADEGEPGTFKDRLILEGDPYRIIEAMAIAGYAVGAEYGYIYIRGEYGLSIKRINLAINKARESNFLGKNILGTNFSFDIEIREGAGAYICGDETALMESIEGKRGEPRLKPPYPPTSGLWNKP
;
A
#
# COMPACT_ATOMS: atom_id res chain seq x y z
N CYS A 1 -2.36 1.38 1.22
CA CYS A 1 -3.26 0.40 0.58
C CYS A 1 -3.16 -0.90 1.37
N ASN A 2 -4.27 -1.39 1.90
CA ASN A 2 -4.33 -2.66 2.62
C ASN A 2 -4.67 -3.78 1.63
N ALA A 3 -3.74 -4.71 1.43
CA ALA A 3 -3.83 -5.85 0.54
C ALA A 3 -3.41 -7.16 1.26
N ASP A 4 -3.67 -7.25 2.57
CA ASP A 4 -3.42 -8.46 3.36
C ASP A 4 -4.46 -9.56 3.08
N GLU A 5 -5.73 -9.20 2.83
CA GLU A 5 -6.84 -10.12 2.51
C GLU A 5 -6.80 -11.43 3.34
N GLY A 6 -6.69 -11.27 4.67
CA GLY A 6 -6.60 -12.37 5.62
C GLY A 6 -7.89 -13.19 5.80
N GLU A 7 -9.04 -12.59 5.45
CA GLU A 7 -10.38 -13.10 5.78
C GLU A 7 -10.74 -14.39 5.01
N PRO A 8 -11.12 -15.48 5.70
CA PRO A 8 -11.54 -16.72 5.08
C PRO A 8 -12.62 -16.51 4.00
N GLY A 9 -12.38 -17.05 2.81
CA GLY A 9 -13.29 -16.95 1.68
C GLY A 9 -13.15 -15.67 0.84
N THR A 10 -12.26 -14.75 1.21
CA THR A 10 -12.03 -13.50 0.47
C THR A 10 -10.80 -13.66 -0.45
N PHE A 11 -10.94 -13.30 -1.73
CA PHE A 11 -9.88 -13.43 -2.75
C PHE A 11 -9.98 -12.34 -3.84
N LYS A 12 -10.81 -11.32 -3.61
CA LYS A 12 -11.10 -10.24 -4.55
C LYS A 12 -9.87 -9.34 -4.75
N ASP A 13 -9.12 -9.06 -3.69
CA ASP A 13 -7.96 -8.17 -3.74
C ASP A 13 -6.83 -8.87 -4.49
N ARG A 14 -6.63 -10.17 -4.22
CA ARG A 14 -5.73 -11.02 -5.01
C ARG A 14 -6.04 -10.97 -6.50
N LEU A 15 -7.31 -11.10 -6.89
CA LEU A 15 -7.70 -11.05 -8.30
C LEU A 15 -7.38 -9.70 -8.95
N ILE A 16 -7.53 -8.59 -8.23
CA ILE A 16 -7.19 -7.26 -8.75
C ILE A 16 -5.66 -7.11 -8.87
N LEU A 17 -4.92 -7.47 -7.82
CA LEU A 17 -3.45 -7.41 -7.79
C LEU A 17 -2.82 -8.23 -8.93
N GLU A 18 -3.38 -9.41 -9.20
CA GLU A 18 -2.88 -10.29 -10.25
C GLU A 18 -3.41 -9.89 -11.63
N GLY A 19 -4.68 -9.51 -11.74
CA GLY A 19 -5.34 -9.25 -13.03
C GLY A 19 -4.97 -7.90 -13.65
N ASP A 20 -4.97 -6.83 -12.84
CA ASP A 20 -4.72 -5.46 -13.31
C ASP A 20 -3.97 -4.63 -12.24
N PRO A 21 -2.66 -4.87 -12.07
CA PRO A 21 -1.86 -4.16 -11.08
C PRO A 21 -1.75 -2.65 -11.35
N TYR A 22 -1.90 -2.21 -12.61
CA TYR A 22 -1.81 -0.80 -12.98
C TYR A 22 -2.97 0.01 -12.43
N ARG A 23 -4.18 -0.57 -12.34
CA ARG A 23 -5.32 0.09 -11.70
C ARG A 23 -5.08 0.43 -10.24
N ILE A 24 -4.37 -0.43 -9.51
CA ILE A 24 -4.01 -0.14 -8.11
C ILE A 24 -3.02 1.02 -8.04
N ILE A 25 -2.00 1.00 -8.89
CA ILE A 25 -0.98 2.06 -8.96
C ILE A 25 -1.62 3.42 -9.30
N GLU A 26 -2.44 3.46 -10.33
CA GLU A 26 -3.16 4.68 -10.75
C GLU A 26 -4.08 5.19 -9.63
N ALA A 27 -4.90 4.31 -9.05
CA ALA A 27 -5.79 4.69 -7.95
C ALA A 27 -5.01 5.23 -6.74
N MET A 28 -3.85 4.67 -6.43
CA MET A 28 -3.00 5.16 -5.35
C MET A 28 -2.38 6.52 -5.68
N ALA A 29 -1.96 6.77 -6.91
CA ALA A 29 -1.46 8.07 -7.32
C ALA A 29 -2.55 9.15 -7.22
N ILE A 30 -3.78 8.84 -7.64
CA ILE A 30 -4.94 9.73 -7.50
C ILE A 30 -5.25 9.98 -6.02
N ALA A 31 -5.26 8.93 -5.18
CA ALA A 31 -5.51 9.07 -3.75
C ALA A 31 -4.41 9.90 -3.07
N GLY A 32 -3.14 9.65 -3.40
CA GLY A 32 -1.99 10.41 -2.92
C GLY A 32 -2.10 11.89 -3.28
N TYR A 33 -2.49 12.18 -4.52
CA TYR A 33 -2.75 13.56 -4.96
C TYR A 33 -3.86 14.22 -4.13
N ALA A 34 -4.98 13.52 -3.92
CA ALA A 34 -6.13 14.05 -3.20
C ALA A 34 -5.83 14.37 -1.72
N VAL A 35 -4.96 13.60 -1.08
CA VAL A 35 -4.58 13.80 0.33
C VAL A 35 -3.27 14.56 0.52
N GLY A 36 -2.59 14.93 -0.56
CA GLY A 36 -1.29 15.61 -0.52
C GLY A 36 -0.13 14.72 -0.05
N ALA A 37 -0.23 13.39 -0.23
CA ALA A 37 0.84 12.46 0.09
C ALA A 37 1.83 12.33 -1.08
N GLU A 38 3.12 12.22 -0.74
CA GLU A 38 4.21 12.01 -1.71
C GLU A 38 4.66 10.54 -1.78
N TYR A 39 4.17 9.70 -0.87
CA TYR A 39 4.59 8.30 -0.76
C TYR A 39 3.43 7.43 -0.31
N GLY A 40 3.31 6.24 -0.91
CA GLY A 40 2.28 5.26 -0.60
C GLY A 40 2.87 3.88 -0.32
N TYR A 41 2.25 3.15 0.60
CA TYR A 41 2.60 1.76 0.88
C TYR A 41 1.48 0.82 0.42
N ILE A 42 1.85 -0.25 -0.29
CA ILE A 42 0.96 -1.40 -0.52
C ILE A 42 1.41 -2.50 0.43
N TYR A 43 0.60 -2.78 1.45
CA TYR A 43 0.86 -3.89 2.35
C TYR A 43 0.24 -5.15 1.77
N ILE A 44 1.05 -6.04 1.20
CA ILE A 44 0.59 -7.27 0.55
C ILE A 44 0.91 -8.45 1.45
N ARG A 45 -0.04 -9.37 1.58
CA ARG A 45 0.18 -10.66 2.24
C ARG A 45 1.38 -11.40 1.64
N GLY A 46 2.32 -11.87 2.46
CA GLY A 46 3.53 -12.56 1.99
C GLY A 46 3.25 -13.85 1.20
N GLU A 47 2.12 -14.51 1.47
CA GLU A 47 1.68 -15.70 0.75
C GLU A 47 1.31 -15.41 -0.72
N TYR A 48 1.06 -14.15 -1.08
CA TYR A 48 0.65 -13.75 -2.44
C TYR A 48 1.86 -13.46 -3.35
N GLY A 49 2.79 -14.41 -3.45
CA GLY A 49 4.05 -14.24 -4.19
C GLY A 49 3.89 -13.81 -5.66
N LEU A 50 2.84 -14.31 -6.35
CA LEU A 50 2.54 -13.87 -7.73
C LEU A 50 2.06 -12.41 -7.78
N SER A 51 1.21 -12.00 -6.84
CA SER A 51 0.73 -10.62 -6.72
C SER A 51 1.89 -9.67 -6.48
N ILE A 52 2.78 -9.99 -5.52
CA ILE A 52 3.98 -9.21 -5.20
C ILE A 52 4.86 -9.04 -6.46
N LYS A 53 5.10 -10.13 -7.20
CA LYS A 53 5.90 -10.09 -8.44
C LYS A 53 5.26 -9.19 -9.50
N ARG A 54 3.95 -9.30 -9.72
CA ARG A 54 3.23 -8.52 -10.75
C ARG A 54 3.15 -7.04 -10.40
N ILE A 55 2.84 -6.70 -9.15
CA ILE A 55 2.79 -5.32 -8.67
C ILE A 55 4.18 -4.68 -8.73
N ASN A 56 5.24 -5.36 -8.29
CA ASN A 56 6.61 -4.84 -8.41
C ASN A 56 6.99 -4.53 -9.86
N LEU A 57 6.67 -5.45 -10.79
CA LEU A 57 6.91 -5.22 -12.22
C LEU A 57 6.14 -4.00 -12.74
N ALA A 58 4.87 -3.85 -12.35
CA ALA A 58 4.03 -2.74 -12.76
C ALA A 58 4.51 -1.41 -12.16
N ILE A 59 4.94 -1.38 -10.89
CA ILE A 59 5.54 -0.21 -10.24
C ILE A 59 6.80 0.23 -10.99
N ASN A 60 7.70 -0.71 -11.33
CA ASN A 60 8.93 -0.38 -12.06
C ASN A 60 8.61 0.21 -13.44
N LYS A 61 7.67 -0.39 -14.19
CA LYS A 61 7.22 0.16 -15.48
C LYS A 61 6.55 1.53 -15.36
N ALA A 62 5.78 1.75 -14.30
CA ALA A 62 5.17 3.04 -14.02
C ALA A 62 6.22 4.12 -13.73
N ARG A 63 7.29 3.77 -12.97
CA ARG A 63 8.45 4.65 -12.75
C ARG A 63 9.19 4.96 -14.05
N GLU A 64 9.50 3.95 -14.86
CA GLU A 64 10.15 4.10 -16.17
C GLU A 64 9.37 5.03 -17.11
N SER A 65 8.03 5.00 -17.00
CA SER A 65 7.12 5.79 -17.83
C SER A 65 6.73 7.14 -17.20
N ASN A 66 7.35 7.54 -16.08
CA ASN A 66 7.04 8.76 -15.33
C ASN A 66 5.58 8.88 -14.85
N PHE A 67 4.93 7.75 -14.55
CA PHE A 67 3.64 7.70 -13.83
C PHE A 67 3.82 7.60 -12.31
N LEU A 68 5.03 7.28 -11.84
CA LEU A 68 5.44 7.29 -10.44
C LEU A 68 6.82 7.95 -10.31
N GLY A 69 7.12 8.46 -9.12
CA GLY A 69 8.37 9.13 -8.80
C GLY A 69 8.20 10.65 -8.78
N LYS A 70 9.24 11.36 -9.22
CA LYS A 70 9.30 12.83 -9.16
C LYS A 70 8.63 13.46 -10.38
N ASN A 71 7.84 14.51 -10.14
CA ASN A 71 7.23 15.33 -11.19
C ASN A 71 6.50 14.46 -12.23
N ILE A 72 5.54 13.67 -11.74
CA ILE A 72 4.78 12.69 -12.53
C ILE A 72 4.20 13.39 -13.75
N LEU A 73 4.45 12.84 -14.93
CA LEU A 73 4.03 13.38 -16.23
C LEU A 73 4.42 14.86 -16.46
N GLY A 74 5.49 15.34 -15.82
CA GLY A 74 5.95 16.73 -15.91
C GLY A 74 5.14 17.72 -15.08
N THR A 75 4.30 17.25 -14.16
CA THR A 75 3.58 18.09 -13.19
C THR A 75 4.48 18.46 -12.00
N ASN A 76 4.00 19.32 -11.10
CA ASN A 76 4.66 19.60 -9.83
C ASN A 76 4.36 18.55 -8.75
N PHE A 77 3.56 17.53 -9.06
CA PHE A 77 3.18 16.47 -8.14
C PHE A 77 4.16 15.30 -8.24
N SER A 78 4.60 14.80 -7.08
CA SER A 78 5.47 13.63 -6.98
C SER A 78 4.80 12.60 -6.09
N PHE A 79 4.81 11.34 -6.50
CA PHE A 79 4.25 10.25 -5.73
C PHE A 79 4.95 8.95 -6.07
N ASP A 80 5.42 8.21 -5.06
CA ASP A 80 6.03 6.91 -5.27
C ASP A 80 5.42 5.85 -4.35
N ILE A 81 5.56 4.59 -4.74
CA ILE A 81 4.93 3.45 -4.08
C ILE A 81 5.97 2.42 -3.66
N GLU A 82 5.85 1.90 -2.45
CA GLU A 82 6.63 0.77 -1.97
C GLU A 82 5.72 -0.38 -1.53
N ILE A 83 6.17 -1.61 -1.76
CA ILE A 83 5.50 -2.80 -1.25
C ILE A 83 6.06 -3.15 0.13
N ARG A 84 5.16 -3.44 1.06
CA ARG A 84 5.49 -4.04 2.35
C ARG A 84 4.88 -5.43 2.41
N GLU A 85 5.72 -6.43 2.55
CA GLU A 85 5.28 -7.82 2.60
C GLU A 85 4.93 -8.21 4.04
N GLY A 86 3.72 -8.71 4.24
CA GLY A 86 3.29 -9.27 5.52
C GLY A 86 3.83 -10.67 5.76
N ALA A 87 3.85 -11.11 7.02
CA ALA A 87 4.35 -12.43 7.43
C ALA A 87 3.23 -13.43 7.77
N GLY A 88 2.08 -13.35 7.10
CA GLY A 88 0.93 -14.25 7.29
C GLY A 88 0.12 -14.00 8.57
N ALA A 89 0.11 -12.77 9.07
CA ALA A 89 -0.60 -12.38 10.28
C ALA A 89 -1.94 -11.72 9.95
N TYR A 90 -3.05 -12.45 10.15
CA TYR A 90 -4.43 -11.94 9.93
C TYR A 90 -4.69 -10.61 10.65
N ILE A 91 -4.14 -10.44 11.85
CA ILE A 91 -4.31 -9.21 12.65
C ILE A 91 -3.72 -7.98 11.95
N CYS A 92 -2.70 -8.14 11.09
CA CYS A 92 -2.15 -7.05 10.30
C CYS A 92 -3.09 -6.57 9.18
N GLY A 93 -4.24 -7.24 8.98
CA GLY A 93 -5.35 -6.70 8.20
C GLY A 93 -6.08 -5.55 8.90
N ASP A 94 -5.95 -5.38 10.22
CA ASP A 94 -6.44 -4.19 10.93
C ASP A 94 -5.60 -2.95 10.56
N GLU A 95 -6.25 -1.82 10.35
CA GLU A 95 -5.64 -0.56 9.93
C GLU A 95 -4.45 -0.13 10.82
N THR A 96 -4.57 -0.26 12.15
CA THR A 96 -3.53 0.19 13.07
C THR A 96 -2.42 -0.84 13.27
N ALA A 97 -2.77 -2.12 13.27
CA ALA A 97 -1.80 -3.21 13.26
C ALA A 97 -0.96 -3.21 11.98
N LEU A 98 -1.57 -2.90 10.83
CA LEU A 98 -0.90 -2.73 9.55
C LEU A 98 0.19 -1.67 9.64
N MET A 99 -0.13 -0.50 10.22
CA MET A 99 0.85 0.57 10.40
C MET A 99 2.02 0.13 11.29
N GLU A 100 1.75 -0.50 12.42
CA GLU A 100 2.80 -1.05 13.31
C GLU A 100 3.69 -2.06 12.57
N SER A 101 3.08 -2.93 11.75
CA SER A 101 3.82 -3.89 10.93
C SER A 101 4.69 -3.22 9.87
N ILE A 102 4.22 -2.15 9.22
CA ILE A 102 5.02 -1.36 8.26
C ILE A 102 6.21 -0.70 8.97
N GLU A 103 6.00 -0.22 10.20
CA GLU A 103 7.04 0.39 11.04
C GLU A 103 8.07 -0.63 11.57
N GLY A 104 7.92 -1.92 11.27
CA GLY A 104 8.81 -2.98 11.72
C GLY A 104 8.58 -3.43 13.16
N LYS A 105 7.45 -3.04 13.76
CA LYS A 105 7.02 -3.50 15.07
C LYS A 105 6.11 -4.71 14.94
N ARG A 106 5.71 -5.27 16.07
CA ARG A 106 4.68 -6.31 16.10
C ARG A 106 3.36 -5.71 15.64
N GLY A 107 2.62 -6.40 14.78
CA GLY A 107 1.30 -5.96 14.29
C GLY A 107 0.20 -6.03 15.34
N GLU A 108 0.37 -5.33 16.45
CA GLU A 108 -0.64 -5.16 17.49
C GLU A 108 -1.43 -3.87 17.21
N PRO A 109 -2.78 -3.89 17.24
CA PRO A 109 -3.57 -2.68 17.05
C PRO A 109 -3.25 -1.60 18.08
N ARG A 110 -3.28 -0.33 17.64
CA ARG A 110 -3.13 0.82 18.54
C ARG A 110 -4.47 1.14 19.20
N LEU A 111 -4.43 1.58 20.45
CA LEU A 111 -5.61 2.19 21.09
C LEU A 111 -5.98 3.48 20.37
N LYS A 112 -7.27 3.63 20.08
CA LYS A 112 -7.86 4.87 19.53
C LYS A 112 -8.51 5.63 20.70
N PRO A 113 -8.29 6.94 20.88
CA PRO A 113 -7.44 7.86 20.12
C PRO A 113 -5.93 7.79 20.48
N PRO A 114 -5.01 8.29 19.60
CA PRO A 114 -5.28 9.07 18.37
C PRO A 114 -5.72 8.21 17.17
N TYR A 115 -6.50 8.81 16.27
CA TYR A 115 -6.91 8.17 15.03
C TYR A 115 -5.83 8.32 13.93
N PRO A 116 -5.77 7.40 12.96
CA PRO A 116 -4.74 7.42 11.91
C PRO A 116 -4.64 8.74 11.11
N PRO A 117 -5.74 9.41 10.72
CA PRO A 117 -5.65 10.70 10.03
C PRO A 117 -5.03 11.83 10.87
N THR A 118 -4.90 11.64 12.19
CA THR A 118 -4.25 12.59 13.10
C THR A 118 -2.82 12.16 13.41
N SER A 119 -2.59 10.86 13.63
CA SER A 119 -1.29 10.28 13.95
C SER A 119 -1.27 8.79 13.58
N GLY A 120 -1.00 8.52 12.32
CA GLY A 120 -0.89 7.18 11.73
C GLY A 120 0.55 6.74 11.59
N LEU A 121 0.94 6.44 10.34
CA LEU A 121 2.23 5.85 10.01
C LEU A 121 3.38 6.82 10.33
N TRP A 122 4.33 6.39 11.18
CA TRP A 122 5.40 7.24 11.72
C TRP A 122 4.92 8.58 12.30
N ASN A 123 3.74 8.57 12.94
CA ASN A 123 3.07 9.75 13.48
C ASN A 123 2.76 10.83 12.42
N LYS A 124 2.68 10.44 11.15
CA LYS A 124 2.17 11.30 10.08
C LYS A 124 0.65 11.11 9.93
N PRO A 125 -0.08 12.13 9.46
CA PRO A 125 -1.45 12.00 9.00
C PRO A 125 -1.62 10.96 7.89
#